data_AF-A0A0Q2S4U9-F1
#
_entry.id   AF-A0A0Q2S4U9-F1
#
_cell.length_a   1.000
_cell.length_b   1.000
_cell.length_c   1.000
_cell.angle_alpha   90.00
_cell.angle_beta   90.00
_cell.angle_gamma   90.00
#
_symmetry.space_group_name_H-M   'P 1'
#
loop_
_entity.id
_entity.type
_entity.pdbx_description
1 polymer ?
#
loop_
_entity_poly.entity_id
_entity_poly.type
_entity_poly.pdbx_seq_one_letter_code
_entity_poly.pdbx_strand_id
1 'polypeptide(L)'
;MALVGIIGAGVGGIATAVQLARYGIESVIFERDRIGGLIRNAYSVENTMFFPDGIKGEKVVKILEEYVKKYDLKILYQEVKAVRKAGGQFEVETEEGTYRFKYLVVATGTRPRKLPFEGIVYHVAEVPRRHYGRVLIIGGGDVAFDYALTVSETSDEVIILMRSEPKALPYLQKLVKSRPNIRTLMGQVREVRPINGRGKLLARTSAGDFEVDLILGAIGRVPNIELVEGMKDDNLFLVGDVKNGIYRQTALAIADGIKTAMVIWRRERYGDIE
;
A
#
# COMPACT_ATOMS: atom_id res chain seq x y z
N MET A 1 19.93 18.80 16.45
CA MET A 1 18.48 18.49 16.44
C MET A 1 18.33 16.97 16.40
N ALA A 2 17.24 16.41 16.92
CA ALA A 2 17.04 14.95 16.88
C ALA A 2 17.02 14.40 15.46
N LEU A 3 17.57 13.19 15.28
CA LEU A 3 17.48 12.43 14.03
C LEU A 3 16.27 11.49 14.11
N VAL A 4 15.44 11.51 13.07
CA VAL A 4 14.22 10.70 12.96
C VAL A 4 14.40 9.58 11.93
N GLY A 5 14.17 8.33 12.34
CA GLY A 5 14.08 7.21 11.41
C GLY A 5 12.65 7.03 10.92
N ILE A 6 12.45 6.85 9.62
CA ILE A 6 11.12 6.62 9.01
C ILE A 6 11.17 5.31 8.22
N ILE A 7 10.33 4.33 8.55
CA ILE A 7 10.29 3.06 7.84
C ILE A 7 9.10 3.06 6.87
N GLY A 8 9.40 3.15 5.57
CA GLY A 8 8.44 3.13 4.45
C GLY A 8 8.33 4.46 3.70
N ALA A 9 8.51 4.43 2.38
CA ALA A 9 8.38 5.58 1.48
C ALA A 9 7.01 5.65 0.78
N GLY A 10 5.94 5.26 1.49
CA GLY A 10 4.57 5.54 1.08
C GLY A 10 4.17 7.00 1.33
N VAL A 11 2.92 7.35 0.98
CA VAL A 11 2.38 8.72 1.15
C VAL A 11 2.54 9.26 2.57
N GLY A 12 2.35 8.42 3.60
CA GLY A 12 2.47 8.83 5.00
C GLY A 12 3.92 9.09 5.43
N GLY A 13 4.86 8.20 5.07
CA GLY A 13 6.27 8.37 5.40
C GLY A 13 6.89 9.59 4.72
N ILE A 14 6.56 9.81 3.44
CA ILE A 14 7.02 10.98 2.70
C ILE A 14 6.40 12.26 3.24
N ALA A 15 5.10 12.27 3.57
CA ALA A 15 4.46 13.44 4.20
C ALA A 15 5.12 13.80 5.55
N THR A 16 5.46 12.80 6.38
CA THR A 16 6.22 13.01 7.62
C THR A 16 7.57 13.65 7.34
N ALA A 17 8.37 13.08 6.43
CA ALA A 17 9.71 13.57 6.12
C ALA A 17 9.71 14.99 5.55
N VAL A 18 8.80 15.30 4.62
CA VAL A 18 8.60 16.65 4.09
C VAL A 18 8.30 17.63 5.22
N GLN A 19 7.39 17.28 6.12
CA GLN A 19 7.01 18.18 7.21
C GLN A 19 8.13 18.34 8.25
N LEU A 20 8.91 17.30 8.54
CA LEU A 20 10.12 17.39 9.37
C LEU A 20 11.17 18.31 8.74
N ALA A 21 11.42 18.18 7.43
CA ALA A 21 12.36 19.04 6.70
C ALA A 21 11.94 20.52 6.78
N ARG A 22 10.64 20.83 6.70
CA ARG A 22 10.12 22.19 6.90
C ARG A 22 10.36 22.76 8.30
N TYR A 23 10.51 21.89 9.29
CA TYR A 23 10.88 22.26 10.66
C TYR A 23 12.39 22.27 10.92
N GLY A 24 13.22 21.95 9.90
CA GLY A 24 14.67 21.83 10.04
C GLY A 24 15.11 20.56 10.78
N ILE A 25 14.25 19.54 10.90
CA ILE A 25 14.58 18.28 11.57
C ILE A 25 15.05 17.27 10.53
N GLU A 26 16.25 16.74 10.75
CA GLU A 26 16.84 15.71 9.89
C GLU A 26 16.11 14.37 10.04
N SER A 27 15.90 13.69 8.91
CA SER A 27 15.29 12.36 8.89
C SER A 27 15.90 11.46 7.84
N VAL A 28 15.79 10.15 8.07
CA VAL A 28 16.22 9.10 7.13
C VAL A 28 15.04 8.17 6.87
N ILE A 29 14.66 8.01 5.60
CA ILE A 29 13.63 7.07 5.19
C ILE A 29 14.29 5.75 4.77
N PHE A 30 13.78 4.63 5.27
CA PHE A 30 14.12 3.28 4.81
C PHE A 30 13.01 2.77 3.89
N GLU A 31 13.36 2.39 2.66
CA GLU A 31 12.45 1.80 1.68
C GLU A 31 13.06 0.54 1.09
N ARG A 32 12.28 -0.54 0.97
CA ARG A 32 12.81 -1.82 0.49
C ARG A 32 12.78 -1.98 -1.03
N ASP A 33 11.90 -1.25 -1.72
CA ASP A 33 11.72 -1.37 -3.17
C ASP A 33 11.80 0.01 -3.83
N ARG A 34 10.68 0.75 -3.85
CA ARG A 34 10.62 2.08 -4.45
C ARG A 34 9.50 2.92 -3.86
N ILE A 35 9.60 4.23 -4.06
CA ILE A 35 8.65 5.24 -3.60
C ILE A 35 7.22 4.90 -4.02
N GLY A 36 6.26 5.22 -3.13
CA GLY A 36 4.83 5.21 -3.42
C GLY A 36 4.04 4.15 -2.67
N GLY A 37 4.68 3.06 -2.22
CA GLY A 37 4.00 2.00 -1.48
C GLY A 37 2.72 1.51 -2.17
N LEU A 38 1.59 1.51 -1.44
CA LEU A 38 0.32 0.99 -1.96
C LEU A 38 -0.29 1.80 -3.10
N ILE A 39 0.01 3.10 -3.20
CA ILE A 39 -0.60 3.97 -4.22
C ILE A 39 -0.23 3.55 -5.65
N ARG A 40 0.88 2.80 -5.80
CA ARG A 40 1.29 2.18 -7.05
C ARG A 40 0.24 1.23 -7.63
N ASN A 41 -0.62 0.68 -6.77
CA ASN A 41 -1.67 -0.26 -7.17
C ASN A 41 -3.00 0.43 -7.48
N ALA A 42 -3.10 1.76 -7.31
CA ALA A 42 -4.35 2.49 -7.47
C ALA A 42 -4.64 2.80 -8.94
N TYR A 43 -5.82 2.44 -9.44
CA TYR A 43 -6.33 2.89 -10.73
C TYR A 43 -6.51 4.42 -10.72
N SER A 44 -7.24 4.92 -9.72
CA SER A 44 -7.51 6.33 -9.51
C SER A 44 -7.59 6.64 -8.02
N VAL A 45 -7.02 7.78 -7.63
CA VAL A 45 -7.07 8.32 -6.27
C VAL A 45 -8.04 9.49 -6.28
N GLU A 46 -9.26 9.25 -5.81
CA GLU A 46 -10.36 10.24 -5.84
C GLU A 46 -10.69 10.81 -4.46
N ASN A 47 -10.18 10.19 -3.39
CA ASN A 47 -10.37 10.61 -2.00
C ASN A 47 -9.46 11.79 -1.59
N THR A 48 -9.28 12.74 -2.50
CA THR A 48 -8.46 13.94 -2.33
C THR A 48 -9.19 15.12 -2.96
N MET A 49 -9.44 16.17 -2.18
CA MET A 49 -10.27 17.32 -2.59
C MET A 49 -9.63 18.20 -3.67
N PHE A 50 -8.39 17.90 -4.09
CA PHE A 50 -7.65 18.70 -5.07
C PHE A 50 -7.70 18.14 -6.49
N PHE A 51 -8.31 16.96 -6.69
CA PHE A 51 -8.40 16.30 -7.99
C PHE A 51 -9.85 15.87 -8.24
N PRO A 52 -10.73 16.76 -8.74
CA PRO A 52 -12.16 16.46 -8.90
C PRO A 52 -12.44 15.29 -9.84
N ASP A 53 -11.58 15.08 -10.85
CA ASP A 53 -11.65 13.94 -11.78
C ASP A 53 -10.81 12.73 -11.31
N GLY A 54 -10.27 12.79 -10.09
CA GLY A 54 -9.28 11.85 -9.60
C GLY A 54 -7.88 12.03 -10.18
N ILE A 55 -6.94 11.27 -9.64
CA ILE A 55 -5.56 11.23 -10.12
C ILE A 55 -5.04 9.79 -10.15
N LYS A 56 -4.48 9.35 -11.28
CA LYS A 56 -3.89 8.00 -11.39
C LYS A 56 -2.80 7.79 -10.34
N GLY A 57 -2.73 6.59 -9.77
CA GLY A 57 -1.74 6.24 -8.75
C GLY A 57 -0.30 6.54 -9.18
N GLU A 58 0.04 6.26 -10.44
CA GLU A 58 1.35 6.56 -11.02
C GLU A 58 1.70 8.05 -11.00
N LYS A 59 0.72 8.93 -11.21
CA LYS A 59 0.93 10.39 -11.17
C LYS A 59 1.12 10.84 -9.72
N VAL A 60 0.44 10.22 -8.75
CA VAL A 60 0.70 10.46 -7.33
C VAL A 60 2.14 10.05 -6.96
N VAL A 61 2.63 8.91 -7.44
CA VAL A 61 4.03 8.49 -7.20
C VAL A 61 5.02 9.54 -7.73
N LYS A 62 4.82 10.04 -8.95
CA LYS A 62 5.66 11.12 -9.51
C LYS A 62 5.67 12.38 -8.64
N ILE A 63 4.51 12.77 -8.11
CA ILE A 63 4.42 13.90 -7.17
C ILE A 63 5.22 13.62 -5.89
N LEU A 64 5.17 12.40 -5.35
CA LEU A 64 5.98 12.02 -4.19
C LEU A 64 7.49 12.10 -4.48
N GLU A 65 7.92 11.66 -5.66
CA GLU A 65 9.31 11.79 -6.12
C GLU A 65 9.74 13.25 -6.26
N GLU A 66 8.85 14.14 -6.72
CA GLU A 66 9.09 15.58 -6.77
C GLU A 66 9.27 16.17 -5.37
N TYR A 67 8.48 15.74 -4.38
CA TYR A 67 8.67 16.14 -2.98
C TYR A 67 10.02 15.67 -2.42
N VAL A 68 10.41 14.42 -2.69
CA VAL A 68 11.70 13.87 -2.29
C VAL A 68 12.85 14.72 -2.84
N LYS A 69 12.81 15.07 -4.13
CA LYS A 69 13.83 15.93 -4.75
C LYS A 69 13.81 17.36 -4.20
N LYS A 70 12.62 17.97 -4.08
CA LYS A 70 12.47 19.36 -3.63
C LYS A 70 13.00 19.60 -2.22
N TYR A 71 12.82 18.65 -1.33
CA TYR A 71 13.23 18.75 0.07
C TYR A 71 14.54 17.99 0.38
N ASP A 72 15.23 17.49 -0.64
CA ASP A 72 16.46 16.68 -0.52
C ASP A 72 16.33 15.56 0.53
N LEU A 73 15.23 14.81 0.46
CA LEU A 73 14.93 13.80 1.46
C LEU A 73 15.87 12.59 1.30
N LYS A 74 16.57 12.24 2.38
CA LYS A 74 17.46 11.08 2.42
C LYS A 74 16.67 9.78 2.48
N ILE A 75 16.73 9.00 1.39
CA ILE A 75 16.16 7.65 1.31
C ILE A 75 17.30 6.63 1.22
N LEU A 76 17.29 5.66 2.13
CA LEU A 76 18.10 4.45 2.04
C LEU A 76 17.22 3.33 1.48
N TYR A 77 17.60 2.81 0.31
CA TYR A 77 16.91 1.68 -0.31
C TYR A 77 17.36 0.36 0.35
N GLN A 78 16.96 0.18 1.60
CA GLN A 78 17.35 -0.93 2.47
C GLN A 78 16.11 -1.45 3.20
N GLU A 79 15.93 -2.77 3.20
CA GLU A 79 14.88 -3.40 4.00
C GLU A 79 15.28 -3.42 5.48
N VAL A 80 14.41 -2.88 6.34
CA VAL A 80 14.57 -3.00 7.78
C VAL A 80 14.19 -4.43 8.22
N LYS A 81 15.14 -5.12 8.84
CA LYS A 81 14.98 -6.50 9.31
C LYS A 81 14.55 -6.56 10.78
N ALA A 82 15.02 -5.63 11.59
CA ALA A 82 14.68 -5.57 13.01
C ALA A 82 14.71 -4.13 13.56
N VAL A 83 13.94 -3.91 14.61
CA VAL A 83 13.99 -2.68 15.41
C VAL A 83 14.09 -3.09 16.88
N ARG A 84 15.04 -2.50 17.60
CA ARG A 84 15.18 -2.67 19.05
C ARG A 84 15.45 -1.35 19.73
N LYS A 85 15.23 -1.29 21.05
CA LYS A 85 15.55 -0.12 21.86
C LYS A 85 16.81 -0.39 22.67
N ALA A 86 17.82 0.46 22.52
CA ALA A 86 19.07 0.36 23.27
C ALA A 86 19.60 1.76 23.60
N GLY A 87 20.05 1.99 24.83
CA GLY A 87 20.61 3.28 25.24
C GLY A 87 19.67 4.48 25.07
N GLY A 88 18.35 4.28 25.16
CA GLY A 88 17.35 5.34 24.96
C GLY A 88 17.11 5.73 23.50
N GLN A 89 17.66 4.99 22.54
CA GLN A 89 17.46 5.18 21.10
C GLN A 89 16.86 3.94 20.45
N PHE A 90 16.25 4.13 19.27
CA PHE A 90 15.87 3.05 18.39
C PHE A 90 17.07 2.63 17.54
N GLU A 91 17.43 1.36 17.60
CA GLU A 91 18.37 0.73 16.67
C GLU A 91 17.57 0.06 15.54
N VAL A 92 17.76 0.54 14.32
CA VAL A 92 17.14 0.03 13.10
C VAL A 92 18.20 -0.78 12.35
N GLU A 93 17.96 -2.08 12.21
CA GLU A 93 18.87 -3.04 11.60
C GLU A 93 18.46 -3.33 10.16
N THR A 94 19.45 -3.29 9.26
CA THR A 94 19.34 -3.62 7.84
C THR A 94 20.47 -4.57 7.46
N GLU A 95 20.47 -5.07 6.23
CA GLU A 95 21.60 -5.88 5.71
C GLU A 95 22.91 -5.07 5.61
N GLU A 96 22.83 -3.75 5.46
CA GLU A 96 23.98 -2.84 5.32
C GLU A 96 24.50 -2.35 6.68
N GLY A 97 23.80 -2.65 7.78
CA GLY A 97 24.19 -2.27 9.14
C GLY A 97 23.06 -1.68 9.98
N THR A 98 23.47 -1.10 11.12
CA THR A 98 22.58 -0.61 12.17
C THR A 98 22.63 0.90 12.31
N TYR A 99 21.45 1.52 12.34
CA TYR A 99 21.28 2.97 12.44
C TYR A 99 20.57 3.33 13.75
N ARG A 100 20.89 4.49 14.33
CA ARG A 100 20.35 4.94 15.62
C ARG A 100 19.53 6.20 15.50
N PHE A 101 18.34 6.20 16.10
CA PHE A 101 17.41 7.32 16.03
C PHE A 101 16.80 7.63 17.40
N LYS A 102 16.55 8.91 17.69
CA LYS A 102 15.80 9.30 18.89
C LYS A 102 14.30 9.03 18.72
N TYR A 103 13.78 9.27 17.51
CA TYR A 103 12.39 9.04 17.14
C TYR A 103 12.31 8.03 16.01
N LEU A 104 11.28 7.18 16.05
CA LEU A 104 11.01 6.23 14.99
C LEU A 104 9.56 6.39 14.50
N VAL A 105 9.39 6.51 13.18
CA VAL A 105 8.10 6.56 12.53
C VAL A 105 7.94 5.33 11.65
N VAL A 106 6.96 4.49 11.96
CA VAL A 106 6.63 3.30 11.19
C VAL A 106 5.48 3.65 10.24
N ALA A 107 5.80 3.71 8.95
CA ALA A 107 4.90 4.00 7.84
C ALA A 107 4.86 2.84 6.82
N THR A 108 5.00 1.60 7.32
CA THR A 108 5.14 0.34 6.57
C THR A 108 3.86 -0.14 5.87
N GLY A 109 2.74 0.57 6.08
CA GLY A 109 1.46 0.28 5.46
C GLY A 109 0.92 -1.12 5.80
N THR A 110 0.36 -1.79 4.79
CA THR A 110 -0.25 -3.12 4.93
C THR A 110 0.22 -4.05 3.81
N ARG A 111 0.16 -5.36 4.04
CA ARG A 111 0.39 -6.41 3.03
C ARG A 111 -0.91 -7.17 2.71
N PRO A 112 -1.07 -7.73 1.50
CA PRO A 112 -2.27 -8.47 1.14
C PRO A 112 -2.40 -9.76 1.96
N ARG A 113 -3.64 -10.16 2.26
CA ARG A 113 -3.93 -11.55 2.67
C ARG A 113 -3.76 -12.46 1.46
N LYS A 114 -3.13 -13.61 1.65
CA LYS A 114 -2.90 -14.59 0.60
C LYS A 114 -3.83 -15.79 0.75
N LEU A 115 -4.19 -16.37 -0.39
CA LEU A 115 -4.86 -17.66 -0.49
C LEU A 115 -3.79 -18.76 -0.55
N PRO A 116 -4.11 -20.00 -0.16
CA PRO A 116 -3.16 -21.11 -0.19
C PRO A 116 -2.99 -21.68 -1.61
N PHE A 117 -2.89 -20.80 -2.61
CA PHE A 117 -2.76 -21.17 -4.01
C PHE A 117 -1.64 -20.37 -4.67
N GLU A 118 -0.86 -21.04 -5.50
CA GLU A 118 0.17 -20.41 -6.33
C GLU A 118 -0.43 -19.77 -7.58
N GLY A 119 0.36 -18.95 -8.28
CA GLY A 119 -0.04 -18.28 -9.52
C GLY A 119 -0.97 -17.07 -9.34
N ILE A 120 -1.28 -16.68 -8.10
CA ILE A 120 -2.09 -15.50 -7.79
C ILE A 120 -1.18 -14.29 -7.54
N VAL A 121 -1.41 -13.21 -8.28
CA VAL A 121 -0.75 -11.92 -8.08
C VAL A 121 -1.60 -11.05 -7.15
N TYR A 122 -1.00 -10.40 -6.16
CA TYR A 122 -1.73 -9.62 -5.14
C TYR A 122 -1.57 -8.10 -5.29
N HIS A 123 -0.70 -7.68 -6.20
CA HIS A 123 -0.38 -6.30 -6.50
C HIS A 123 -0.53 -6.08 -8.00
N VAL A 124 -1.53 -5.29 -8.41
CA VAL A 124 -1.75 -5.02 -9.84
C VAL A 124 -0.54 -4.28 -10.46
N ALA A 125 0.23 -3.55 -9.64
CA ALA A 125 1.46 -2.89 -10.07
C ALA A 125 2.59 -3.86 -10.47
N GLU A 126 2.49 -5.14 -10.14
CA GLU A 126 3.42 -6.21 -10.54
C GLU A 126 2.98 -6.91 -11.84
N VAL A 127 1.78 -6.61 -12.34
CA VAL A 127 1.25 -7.21 -13.57
C VAL A 127 1.94 -6.58 -14.79
N PRO A 128 2.56 -7.38 -15.67
CA PRO A 128 3.13 -6.88 -16.91
C PRO A 128 2.09 -6.16 -17.78
N ARG A 129 2.46 -5.01 -18.32
CA ARG A 129 1.61 -4.30 -19.29
C ARG A 129 1.62 -5.01 -20.64
N ARG A 130 0.66 -5.92 -20.82
CA ARG A 130 0.40 -6.63 -22.07
C ARG A 130 -1.10 -6.95 -22.17
N HIS A 131 -1.51 -7.44 -23.34
CA HIS A 131 -2.87 -7.94 -23.53
C HIS A 131 -3.09 -9.27 -22.78
N TYR A 132 -4.25 -9.39 -22.15
CA TYR A 132 -4.75 -10.62 -21.51
C TYR A 132 -6.09 -11.00 -22.13
N GLY A 133 -6.32 -12.28 -22.42
CA GLY A 133 -7.65 -12.72 -22.87
C GLY A 133 -8.65 -12.67 -21.72
N ARG A 134 -8.36 -13.37 -20.63
CA ARG A 134 -9.25 -13.42 -19.46
C ARG A 134 -8.51 -13.23 -18.15
N VAL A 135 -9.02 -12.35 -17.31
CA VAL A 135 -8.53 -12.09 -15.95
C VAL A 135 -9.60 -12.45 -14.92
N LEU A 136 -9.22 -13.21 -13.89
CA LEU A 136 -10.06 -13.48 -12.73
C LEU A 136 -9.57 -12.68 -11.51
N ILE A 137 -10.46 -11.95 -10.86
CA ILE A 137 -10.18 -11.19 -9.65
C ILE A 137 -10.95 -11.80 -8.50
N ILE A 138 -10.27 -12.18 -7.43
CA ILE A 138 -10.88 -12.80 -6.25
C ILE A 138 -10.95 -11.75 -5.13
N GLY A 139 -12.15 -11.27 -4.84
CA GLY A 139 -12.38 -10.24 -3.84
C GLY A 139 -13.57 -9.35 -4.20
N GLY A 140 -14.18 -8.72 -3.19
CA GLY A 140 -15.36 -7.87 -3.36
C GLY A 140 -15.29 -6.51 -2.68
N GLY A 141 -14.10 -6.07 -2.25
CA GLY A 141 -13.87 -4.73 -1.69
C GLY A 141 -13.30 -3.77 -2.74
N ASP A 142 -13.02 -2.53 -2.33
CA ASP A 142 -12.54 -1.45 -3.23
C ASP A 142 -11.35 -1.89 -4.08
N VAL A 143 -10.34 -2.52 -3.48
CA VAL A 143 -9.14 -3.00 -4.18
C VAL A 143 -9.47 -3.96 -5.34
N ALA A 144 -10.48 -4.81 -5.18
CA ALA A 144 -10.87 -5.75 -6.24
C ALA A 144 -11.49 -5.00 -7.44
N PHE A 145 -12.34 -4.01 -7.16
CA PHE A 145 -12.98 -3.19 -8.18
C PHE A 145 -11.98 -2.25 -8.86
N ASP A 146 -11.04 -1.69 -8.10
CA ASP A 146 -9.95 -0.85 -8.59
C ASP A 146 -9.00 -1.64 -9.50
N TYR A 147 -8.65 -2.88 -9.11
CA TYR A 147 -7.89 -3.79 -9.96
C TYR A 147 -8.66 -4.13 -11.24
N ALA A 148 -9.98 -4.36 -11.15
CA ALA A 148 -10.81 -4.66 -12.30
C ALA A 148 -10.81 -3.53 -13.33
N LEU A 149 -10.95 -2.28 -12.86
CA LEU A 149 -10.86 -1.11 -13.73
C LEU A 149 -9.50 -1.02 -14.40
N THR A 150 -8.41 -1.24 -13.66
CA THR A 150 -7.04 -1.24 -14.19
C THR A 150 -6.84 -2.25 -15.31
N VAL A 151 -7.13 -3.53 -15.05
CA VAL A 151 -6.84 -4.59 -16.03
C VAL A 151 -7.86 -4.65 -17.16
N SER A 152 -9.06 -4.05 -16.99
CA SER A 152 -10.05 -3.94 -18.08
C SER A 152 -9.57 -3.10 -19.26
N GLU A 153 -8.57 -2.22 -19.08
CA GLU A 153 -7.96 -1.45 -20.15
C GLU A 153 -7.12 -2.32 -21.10
N THR A 154 -6.70 -3.52 -20.66
CA THR A 154 -5.80 -4.42 -21.40
C THR A 154 -6.27 -5.87 -21.42
N SER A 155 -7.58 -6.11 -21.25
CA SER A 155 -8.14 -7.47 -21.22
C SER A 155 -9.44 -7.63 -22.01
N ASP A 156 -9.63 -8.78 -22.66
CA ASP A 156 -10.89 -9.08 -23.37
C ASP A 156 -12.05 -9.32 -22.40
N GLU A 157 -11.79 -10.00 -21.28
CA GLU A 157 -12.78 -10.28 -20.23
C GLU A 157 -12.16 -10.19 -18.83
N VAL A 158 -12.85 -9.50 -17.91
CA VAL A 158 -12.51 -9.43 -16.48
C VAL A 158 -13.67 -9.97 -15.65
N ILE A 159 -13.39 -10.94 -14.79
CA ILE A 159 -14.39 -11.55 -13.91
C ILE A 159 -14.03 -11.22 -12.47
N ILE A 160 -14.91 -10.51 -11.76
CA ILE A 160 -14.79 -10.29 -10.32
C ILE A 160 -15.57 -11.38 -9.59
N LEU A 161 -14.88 -12.31 -8.94
CA LEU A 161 -15.44 -13.38 -8.14
C LEU A 161 -15.53 -12.98 -6.67
N MET A 162 -16.76 -12.93 -6.15
CA MET A 162 -17.06 -12.45 -4.79
C MET A 162 -17.81 -13.50 -3.99
N ARG A 163 -17.44 -13.68 -2.71
CA ARG A 163 -18.12 -14.64 -1.81
C ARG A 163 -19.47 -14.15 -1.26
N SER A 164 -19.73 -12.85 -1.38
CA SER A 164 -20.87 -12.14 -0.82
C SER A 164 -21.16 -10.93 -1.71
N GLU A 165 -22.21 -10.18 -1.40
CA GLU A 165 -22.44 -8.87 -2.02
C GLU A 165 -21.18 -7.97 -1.94
N PRO A 166 -20.98 -7.10 -2.95
CA PRO A 166 -19.84 -6.21 -3.03
C PRO A 166 -19.83 -5.26 -1.83
N LYS A 167 -18.67 -5.20 -1.17
CA LYS A 167 -18.36 -4.24 -0.10
C LYS A 167 -17.64 -3.01 -0.63
N ALA A 168 -17.36 -2.96 -1.94
CA ALA A 168 -16.75 -1.81 -2.58
C ALA A 168 -17.68 -0.60 -2.54
N LEU A 169 -17.11 0.60 -2.61
CA LEU A 169 -17.85 1.85 -2.70
C LEU A 169 -18.88 1.80 -3.85
N PRO A 170 -20.13 2.28 -3.64
CA PRO A 170 -21.15 2.30 -4.69
C PRO A 170 -20.69 2.98 -5.98
N TYR A 171 -19.83 3.99 -5.86
CA TYR A 171 -19.23 4.65 -7.01
C TYR A 171 -18.34 3.72 -7.85
N LEU A 172 -17.44 2.96 -7.23
CA LEU A 172 -16.62 1.95 -7.93
C LEU A 172 -17.49 0.86 -8.55
N GLN A 173 -18.56 0.45 -7.88
CA GLN A 173 -19.52 -0.51 -8.43
C GLN A 173 -20.20 0.04 -9.70
N LYS A 174 -20.58 1.33 -9.71
CA LYS A 174 -21.15 2.00 -10.88
C LYS A 174 -20.14 2.06 -12.03
N LEU A 175 -18.89 2.39 -11.77
CA LEU A 175 -17.83 2.42 -12.78
C LEU A 175 -17.56 1.02 -13.37
N VAL A 176 -17.51 -0.02 -12.54
CA VAL A 176 -17.36 -1.39 -13.02
C VAL A 176 -18.57 -1.80 -13.88
N LYS A 177 -19.79 -1.46 -13.46
CA LYS A 177 -21.01 -1.80 -14.20
C LYS A 177 -21.10 -1.11 -15.57
N SER A 178 -20.44 0.04 -15.76
CA SER A 178 -20.41 0.73 -17.06
C SER A 178 -19.36 0.16 -18.02
N ARG A 179 -18.51 -0.79 -17.59
CA ARG A 179 -17.51 -1.43 -18.44
C ARG A 179 -18.07 -2.74 -19.04
N PRO A 180 -18.20 -2.84 -20.38
CA PRO A 180 -18.86 -4.00 -21.00
C PRO A 180 -18.05 -5.31 -20.89
N ASN A 181 -16.74 -5.22 -20.71
CA ASN A 181 -15.84 -6.37 -20.57
C ASN A 181 -15.63 -6.81 -19.11
N ILE A 182 -16.29 -6.18 -18.13
CA ILE A 182 -16.23 -6.60 -16.73
C ILE A 182 -17.57 -7.22 -16.33
N ARG A 183 -17.51 -8.38 -15.67
CA ARG A 183 -18.68 -8.98 -15.01
C ARG A 183 -18.36 -9.41 -13.58
N THR A 184 -19.38 -9.34 -12.73
CA THR A 184 -19.32 -9.79 -11.34
C THR A 184 -20.00 -11.14 -11.21
N LEU A 185 -19.41 -12.05 -10.43
CA LEU A 185 -19.95 -13.38 -10.18
C LEU A 185 -19.84 -13.74 -8.70
N MET A 186 -20.88 -14.38 -8.17
CA MET A 186 -20.87 -14.89 -6.80
C MET A 186 -20.21 -16.27 -6.76
N GLY A 187 -19.17 -16.44 -5.96
CA GLY A 187 -18.52 -17.73 -5.76
C GLY A 187 -17.25 -17.68 -4.94
N GLN A 188 -16.66 -18.86 -4.75
CA GLN A 188 -15.42 -19.04 -4.02
C GLN A 188 -14.48 -19.94 -4.83
N VAL A 189 -13.21 -19.56 -4.89
CA VAL A 189 -12.16 -20.40 -5.49
C VAL A 189 -11.87 -21.59 -4.57
N ARG A 190 -11.73 -22.77 -5.16
CA ARG A 190 -11.44 -24.04 -4.47
C ARG A 190 -10.04 -24.57 -4.81
N GLU A 191 -9.59 -24.31 -6.03
CA GLU A 191 -8.32 -24.78 -6.55
C GLU A 191 -7.82 -23.82 -7.63
N VAL A 192 -6.51 -23.62 -7.70
CA VAL A 192 -5.83 -22.98 -8.83
C VAL A 192 -4.67 -23.87 -9.23
N ARG A 193 -4.55 -24.15 -10.53
CA ARG A 193 -3.41 -24.89 -11.07
C ARG A 193 -3.01 -24.40 -12.46
N PRO A 194 -1.73 -24.49 -12.85
CA PRO A 194 -1.32 -24.20 -14.21
C PRO A 194 -1.92 -25.19 -15.20
N ILE A 195 -2.23 -24.70 -16.40
CA ILE A 195 -2.58 -25.53 -17.56
C ILE A 195 -1.30 -25.74 -18.36
N ASN A 196 -0.80 -26.98 -18.36
CA ASN A 196 0.47 -27.34 -19.00
C ASN A 196 0.51 -26.90 -20.47
N GLY A 197 1.61 -26.25 -20.85
CA GLY A 197 1.91 -25.87 -22.24
C GLY A 197 1.14 -24.65 -22.80
N ARG A 198 0.32 -23.96 -21.98
CA ARG A 198 -0.51 -22.83 -22.47
C ARG A 198 -0.26 -21.48 -21.79
N GLY A 199 0.59 -21.42 -20.76
CA GLY A 199 0.84 -20.17 -20.01
C GLY A 199 -0.40 -19.61 -19.29
N LYS A 200 -1.38 -20.48 -19.00
CA LYS A 200 -2.67 -20.14 -18.39
C LYS A 200 -2.88 -20.88 -17.08
N LEU A 201 -3.85 -20.42 -16.30
CA LEU A 201 -4.30 -20.98 -15.03
C LEU A 201 -5.72 -21.51 -15.16
N LEU A 202 -5.98 -22.66 -14.56
CA LEU A 202 -7.34 -23.15 -14.29
C LEU A 202 -7.71 -22.80 -12.86
N ALA A 203 -8.75 -21.98 -12.68
CA ALA A 203 -9.37 -21.73 -11.40
C ALA A 203 -10.69 -22.49 -11.28
N ARG A 204 -10.75 -23.46 -10.37
CA ARG A 204 -12.01 -24.14 -10.03
C ARG A 204 -12.73 -23.37 -8.96
N THR A 205 -14.01 -23.07 -9.18
CA THR A 205 -14.80 -22.26 -8.25
C THR A 205 -16.16 -22.90 -8.00
N SER A 206 -16.87 -22.41 -6.99
CA SER A 206 -18.28 -22.79 -6.77
C SER A 206 -19.23 -22.31 -7.87
N ALA A 207 -18.78 -21.44 -8.77
CA ALA A 207 -19.57 -20.85 -9.84
C ALA A 207 -19.16 -21.35 -11.23
N GLY A 208 -18.33 -22.39 -11.29
CA GLY A 208 -17.77 -22.96 -12.51
C GLY A 208 -16.24 -22.88 -12.57
N ASP A 209 -15.69 -23.50 -13.60
CA ASP A 209 -14.25 -23.56 -13.86
C ASP A 209 -13.86 -22.48 -14.89
N PHE A 210 -12.75 -21.78 -14.63
CA PHE A 210 -12.26 -20.69 -15.48
C PHE A 210 -10.82 -20.97 -15.92
N GLU A 211 -10.60 -21.10 -17.23
CA GLU A 211 -9.28 -20.95 -17.85
C GLU A 211 -8.99 -19.46 -18.06
N VAL A 212 -7.91 -18.96 -17.44
CA VAL A 212 -7.55 -17.53 -17.40
C VAL A 212 -6.05 -17.32 -17.60
N ASP A 213 -5.67 -16.13 -18.06
CA ASP A 213 -4.28 -15.73 -18.24
C ASP A 213 -3.67 -15.14 -16.96
N LEU A 214 -4.51 -14.60 -16.08
CA LEU A 214 -4.11 -13.94 -14.84
C LEU A 214 -5.17 -14.12 -13.75
N ILE A 215 -4.70 -14.34 -12.52
CA ILE A 215 -5.54 -14.29 -11.31
C ILE A 215 -5.01 -13.21 -10.38
N LEU A 216 -5.88 -12.28 -9.98
CA LEU A 216 -5.59 -11.26 -8.98
C LEU A 216 -6.30 -11.55 -7.66
N GLY A 217 -5.57 -11.48 -6.56
CA GLY A 217 -6.11 -11.62 -5.21
C GLY A 217 -6.32 -10.27 -4.51
N ALA A 218 -7.54 -9.99 -4.09
CA ALA A 218 -7.94 -8.77 -3.38
C ALA A 218 -8.86 -9.09 -2.18
N ILE A 219 -8.41 -10.02 -1.32
CA ILE A 219 -9.18 -10.59 -0.20
C ILE A 219 -8.93 -9.91 1.15
N GLY A 220 -8.53 -8.64 1.12
CA GLY A 220 -8.18 -7.84 2.30
C GLY A 220 -6.68 -7.77 2.57
N ARG A 221 -6.32 -6.97 3.57
CA ARG A 221 -4.93 -6.64 3.91
C ARG A 221 -4.72 -6.68 5.42
N VAL A 222 -3.48 -6.90 5.84
CA VAL A 222 -3.03 -6.91 7.23
C VAL A 222 -1.94 -5.86 7.44
N PRO A 223 -1.95 -5.11 8.55
CA PRO A 223 -0.89 -4.16 8.89
C PRO A 223 0.50 -4.81 8.96
N ASN A 224 1.53 -4.08 8.56
CA ASN A 224 2.93 -4.48 8.71
C ASN A 224 3.53 -3.92 10.00
N ILE A 225 3.09 -4.42 11.16
CA ILE A 225 3.47 -3.91 12.49
C ILE A 225 4.55 -4.74 13.18
N GLU A 226 4.94 -5.88 12.59
CA GLU A 226 5.77 -6.91 13.22
C GLU A 226 7.11 -6.37 13.74
N LEU A 227 7.70 -5.40 13.05
CA LEU A 227 8.98 -4.78 13.43
C LEU A 227 8.94 -4.10 14.81
N VAL A 228 7.77 -3.68 15.27
CA VAL A 228 7.59 -2.93 16.52
C VAL A 228 6.46 -3.49 17.38
N GLU A 229 6.03 -4.72 17.11
CA GLU A 229 4.95 -5.36 17.85
C GLU A 229 5.32 -5.49 19.33
N GLY A 230 4.40 -5.10 20.22
CA GLY A 230 4.64 -5.09 21.66
C GLY A 230 5.55 -3.97 22.18
N MET A 231 6.18 -3.17 21.31
CA MET A 231 7.00 -2.04 21.71
C MET A 231 6.13 -0.87 22.20
N LYS A 232 6.45 -0.32 23.37
CA LYS A 232 5.79 0.87 23.92
C LYS A 232 6.84 1.95 24.18
N ASP A 233 6.70 3.07 23.48
CA ASP A 233 7.60 4.22 23.58
C ASP A 233 6.89 5.46 23.09
N ASP A 234 7.03 6.59 23.79
CA ASP A 234 6.40 7.84 23.36
C ASP A 234 7.00 8.38 22.07
N ASN A 235 8.26 8.05 21.76
CA ASN A 235 8.98 8.46 20.57
C ASN A 235 8.81 7.48 19.39
N LEU A 236 8.00 6.44 19.56
CA LEU A 236 7.56 5.54 18.49
C LEU A 236 6.21 5.98 17.95
N PHE A 237 6.14 6.25 16.65
CA PHE A 237 4.90 6.65 15.98
C PHE A 237 4.52 5.66 14.89
N LEU A 238 3.22 5.37 14.79
CA LEU A 238 2.64 4.63 13.67
C LEU A 238 1.88 5.60 12.76
N VAL A 239 2.10 5.54 11.45
CA VAL A 239 1.52 6.49 10.47
C VAL A 239 0.84 5.75 9.32
N GLY A 240 -0.41 6.13 9.03
CA GLY A 240 -1.18 5.60 7.91
C GLY A 240 -1.74 4.19 8.16
N ASP A 241 -1.84 3.42 7.08
CA ASP A 241 -2.57 2.14 7.06
C ASP A 241 -2.08 1.10 8.08
N VAL A 242 -0.85 1.23 8.59
CA VAL A 242 -0.32 0.34 9.63
C VAL A 242 -1.11 0.47 10.95
N LYS A 243 -1.75 1.61 11.23
CA LYS A 243 -2.57 1.84 12.44
C LYS A 243 -4.04 2.15 12.19
N ASN A 244 -4.43 2.51 10.97
CA ASN A 244 -5.78 3.04 10.71
C ASN A 244 -6.89 1.99 10.58
N GLY A 245 -6.61 0.72 10.88
CA GLY A 245 -7.61 -0.36 10.92
C GLY A 245 -8.33 -0.54 9.58
N ILE A 246 -9.62 -0.19 9.53
CA ILE A 246 -10.43 -0.25 8.31
C ILE A 246 -10.42 1.07 7.50
N TYR A 247 -10.00 2.18 8.11
CA TYR A 247 -10.01 3.53 7.50
C TYR A 247 -8.72 3.81 6.73
N ARG A 248 -8.52 3.07 5.64
CA ARG A 248 -7.29 3.11 4.84
C ARG A 248 -7.45 4.06 3.67
N GLN A 249 -7.10 5.32 3.87
CA GLN A 249 -7.28 6.39 2.90
C GLN A 249 -6.00 7.20 2.76
N THR A 250 -5.68 7.61 1.54
CA THR A 250 -4.47 8.39 1.22
C THR A 250 -4.42 9.69 2.00
N ALA A 251 -5.53 10.43 2.06
CA ALA A 251 -5.62 11.68 2.80
C ALA A 251 -5.37 11.50 4.31
N LEU A 252 -5.87 10.40 4.90
CA LEU A 252 -5.65 10.10 6.32
C LEU A 252 -4.18 9.76 6.59
N ALA A 253 -3.54 8.97 5.74
CA ALA A 253 -2.13 8.65 5.88
C ALA A 253 -1.21 9.89 5.77
N ILE A 254 -1.54 10.82 4.86
CA ILE A 254 -0.82 12.10 4.75
C ILE A 254 -1.04 12.95 6.01
N ALA A 255 -2.28 13.09 6.47
CA ALA A 255 -2.61 13.87 7.66
C ALA A 255 -1.92 13.31 8.92
N ASP A 256 -1.90 11.98 9.07
CA ASP A 256 -1.16 11.30 10.14
C ASP A 256 0.32 11.68 10.12
N GLY A 257 0.96 11.61 8.95
CA GLY A 257 2.39 11.91 8.83
C GLY A 257 2.73 13.36 9.16
N ILE A 258 1.92 14.30 8.65
CA ILE A 258 2.06 15.73 8.97
C ILE A 258 1.89 15.95 10.48
N LYS A 259 0.84 15.39 11.08
CA LYS A 259 0.58 15.49 12.52
C LYS A 259 1.74 14.93 13.34
N THR A 260 2.28 13.77 12.97
CA THR A 260 3.43 13.16 13.66
C THR A 260 4.65 14.08 13.63
N ALA A 261 4.98 14.66 12.47
CA ALA A 261 6.08 15.61 12.36
C ALA A 261 5.87 16.85 13.25
N MET A 262 4.64 17.37 13.34
CA MET A 262 4.30 18.48 14.24
C MET A 262 4.50 18.12 15.71
N VAL A 263 4.10 16.91 16.12
CA VAL A 263 4.31 16.40 17.49
C VAL A 263 5.79 16.31 17.83
N ILE A 264 6.59 15.71 16.93
CA ILE A 264 8.05 15.59 17.11
C ILE A 264 8.68 16.98 17.27
N TRP A 265 8.33 17.93 16.38
CA TRP A 265 8.85 19.29 16.47
C TRP A 265 8.44 20.00 17.76
N ARG A 266 7.18 19.87 18.20
CA ARG A 266 6.73 20.47 19.48
C ARG A 266 7.54 19.93 20.65
N ARG A 267 7.76 18.61 20.70
CA ARG A 267 8.54 17.96 21.75
C ARG A 267 10.00 18.41 21.74
N GLU A 268 10.63 18.50 20.58
CA GLU A 268 12.01 18.99 20.46
C GLU A 268 12.13 20.47 20.88
N ARG A 269 11.11 21.28 20.60
CA ARG A 269 11.16 22.73 20.87
C ARG A 269 10.79 23.08 22.30
N TYR A 270 9.81 22.39 22.89
CA TYR A 270 9.18 22.79 24.14
C TYR A 270 9.16 21.69 25.22
N GLY A 271 9.64 20.48 24.93
CA GLY A 271 9.52 19.31 25.80
C GLY A 271 8.16 18.60 25.68
N ASP A 272 7.94 17.59 26.52
CA ASP A 272 6.64 16.90 26.61
C ASP A 272 5.63 17.82 27.29
N ILE A 273 4.83 18.51 26.47
CA ILE A 273 3.69 19.31 26.94
C ILE A 273 2.44 18.66 26.37
N GLU A 274 1.58 18.16 27.26
CA GLU A 274 0.20 17.76 26.98
C GLU A 274 -0.53 18.77 26.07
#